data_AF-A0A5J5Q7U6-F1
#
_entry.id   AF-A0A5J5Q7U6-F1
#
_cell.length_a   1.000
_cell.length_b   1.000
_cell.length_c   1.000
_cell.angle_alpha   90.00
_cell.angle_beta   90.00
_cell.angle_gamma   90.00
#
_symmetry.space_group_name_H-M   'P 1'
#
loop_
_entity.id
_entity.type
_entity.pdbx_description
1 polymer ?
#
loop_
_entity_poly.entity_id
_entity_poly.type
_entity_poly.pdbx_seq_one_letter_code
_entity_poly.pdbx_strand_id
1 'polypeptide(L)'
;MPTSSYFTILSNSCLVLLFQAFFISIAASSDRHTPENHIRTRAGAPFKVALFADLHFGENAWTDWGPKQDVNSIKVMSSVLDTETPDFVVYLGDVVTANNIPIANASLYWDQAISPTRSRGIPWASVFGNHDDAPFEWPMEWFAASGIPQLVCPVLNSGEECSFRGTSRLELMKNEMDNNVLSLSKSGPQDLWPGISNYVLQVLSKEKPHTPLVYLYFLDSGGGTYPEVISTAQADWFKHISEEINPDSRVPELIFWHIPSKAYKKVAPKFRIHKPCVGSINKEKVAAQEAEMGIMKILVKRPSVKAVFVGHNHGLDWCCPYGQLWLCFARHTGYGGYGNWARGSRILEINERPFSISSWIRMEDGSVHSEVILS
;
A
#
# COMPACT_ATOMS: atom_id res chain seq x y z
N MET A 1 -53.08 33.84 -76.02
CA MET A 1 -52.32 34.81 -76.83
C MET A 1 -51.99 36.01 -75.93
N PRO A 2 -50.81 36.65 -76.02
CA PRO A 2 -49.56 36.23 -76.67
C PRO A 2 -48.34 36.23 -75.69
N THR A 3 -47.15 36.18 -76.28
CA THR A 3 -45.77 36.49 -75.82
C THR A 3 -45.61 37.61 -74.75
N SER A 4 -44.49 37.77 -74.01
CA SER A 4 -43.08 37.37 -74.26
C SER A 4 -42.24 37.24 -72.96
N SER A 5 -41.10 36.55 -73.05
CA SER A 5 -39.99 36.58 -72.07
C SER A 5 -39.22 37.91 -72.06
N TYR A 6 -38.47 38.19 -70.99
CA TYR A 6 -37.04 38.64 -71.03
C TYR A 6 -36.34 38.46 -69.65
N PHE A 7 -35.04 38.12 -69.68
CA PHE A 7 -34.08 38.30 -68.55
C PHE A 7 -33.67 39.80 -68.48
N THR A 8 -33.04 40.40 -67.46
CA THR A 8 -32.26 39.95 -66.27
C THR A 8 -32.50 41.00 -65.13
N ILE A 9 -31.81 41.19 -63.98
CA ILE A 9 -30.55 40.71 -63.36
C ILE A 9 -30.69 40.69 -61.80
N LEU A 10 -29.60 40.38 -61.08
CA LEU A 10 -29.52 40.30 -59.61
C LEU A 10 -29.41 41.66 -58.88
N SER A 11 -29.96 41.74 -57.67
CA SER A 11 -29.41 42.55 -56.56
C SER A 11 -29.88 41.99 -55.20
N ASN A 12 -29.09 42.15 -54.14
CA ASN A 12 -29.31 41.53 -52.82
C ASN A 12 -30.20 42.35 -51.88
N SER A 13 -30.98 41.68 -51.03
CA SER A 13 -31.14 41.99 -49.58
C SER A 13 -32.02 40.97 -48.85
N CYS A 14 -31.74 40.74 -47.55
CA CYS A 14 -32.58 40.14 -46.49
C CYS A 14 -33.63 39.08 -46.93
N LEU A 15 -33.40 37.78 -46.83
CA LEU A 15 -32.82 36.98 -45.73
C LEU A 15 -33.62 37.06 -44.42
N VAL A 16 -34.77 36.39 -44.40
CA VAL A 16 -35.44 35.89 -43.18
C VAL A 16 -35.69 34.40 -43.40
N LEU A 17 -34.85 33.55 -42.80
CA LEU A 17 -35.02 32.09 -42.80
C LEU A 17 -35.11 31.59 -41.36
N LEU A 18 -35.97 30.59 -41.15
CA LEU A 18 -36.31 30.05 -39.83
C LEU A 18 -35.13 29.29 -39.24
N PHE A 19 -34.62 29.74 -38.09
CA PHE A 19 -33.65 29.00 -37.28
C PHE A 19 -34.32 27.80 -36.60
N GLN A 20 -34.50 26.70 -37.34
CA GLN A 20 -34.60 25.37 -36.72
C GLN A 20 -33.19 24.90 -36.35
N ALA A 21 -32.78 25.24 -35.12
CA ALA A 21 -31.52 24.76 -34.56
C ALA A 21 -31.61 23.26 -34.29
N PHE A 22 -31.21 22.44 -35.27
CA PHE A 22 -30.92 21.03 -35.06
C PHE A 22 -29.71 20.91 -34.14
N PHE A 23 -29.96 20.87 -32.83
CA PHE A 23 -28.98 20.46 -31.84
C PHE A 23 -28.68 18.97 -32.04
N ILE A 24 -27.78 18.68 -32.99
CA ILE A 24 -26.99 17.46 -32.96
C ILE A 24 -26.18 17.54 -31.68
N SER A 25 -26.73 16.99 -30.60
CA SER A 25 -25.98 16.75 -29.39
C SER A 25 -24.93 15.70 -29.74
N ILE A 26 -23.75 16.18 -30.13
CA ILE A 26 -22.53 15.39 -30.04
C ILE A 26 -22.37 15.15 -28.55
N ALA A 27 -22.95 14.05 -28.08
CA ALA A 27 -22.55 13.40 -26.86
C ALA A 27 -21.09 13.00 -27.08
N ALA A 28 -20.19 13.95 -26.80
CA ALA A 28 -18.80 13.65 -26.58
C ALA A 28 -18.82 12.56 -25.50
N SER A 29 -18.43 11.35 -25.89
CA SER A 29 -18.26 10.28 -24.93
C SER A 29 -17.18 10.78 -23.98
N SER A 30 -17.63 11.28 -22.82
CA SER A 30 -16.83 11.25 -21.60
C SER A 30 -16.69 9.78 -21.27
N ASP A 31 -15.82 9.14 -22.05
CA ASP A 31 -15.24 7.85 -21.73
C ASP A 31 -14.52 8.07 -20.43
N ARG A 32 -15.25 7.83 -19.34
CA ARG A 32 -14.69 7.81 -18.00
C ARG A 32 -13.77 6.61 -17.99
N HIS A 33 -12.53 6.82 -18.44
CA HIS A 33 -11.44 5.89 -18.30
C HIS A 33 -11.45 5.40 -16.85
N THR A 34 -12.02 4.22 -16.65
CA THR A 34 -11.73 3.40 -15.47
C THR A 34 -10.21 3.24 -15.50
N PRO A 35 -9.46 3.77 -14.51
CA PRO A 35 -8.01 3.72 -14.57
C PRO A 35 -7.55 2.29 -14.83
N GLU A 36 -6.64 2.10 -15.79
CA GLU A 36 -6.11 0.77 -16.06
C GLU A 36 -5.55 0.22 -14.75
N ASN A 37 -6.16 -0.86 -14.26
CA ASN A 37 -5.94 -1.42 -12.92
C ASN A 37 -4.59 -2.17 -12.76
N HIS A 38 -3.59 -1.74 -13.56
CA HIS A 38 -2.36 -2.45 -13.85
C HIS A 38 -1.19 -1.45 -13.82
N ILE A 39 -0.16 -1.77 -13.05
CA ILE A 39 1.08 -0.98 -13.04
C ILE A 39 1.82 -1.32 -14.34
N ARG A 40 2.40 -0.33 -15.03
CA ARG A 40 3.19 -0.55 -16.26
C ARG A 40 4.63 -0.15 -16.04
N THR A 41 5.59 -0.99 -16.44
CA THR A 41 7.02 -0.67 -16.27
C THR A 41 7.48 0.49 -17.16
N ARG A 42 8.70 0.99 -16.92
CA ARG A 42 9.45 1.80 -17.89
C ARG A 42 10.22 0.88 -18.84
N ALA A 43 10.35 1.28 -20.11
CA ALA A 43 11.11 0.50 -21.10
C ALA A 43 12.62 0.65 -20.84
N GLY A 44 13.38 -0.46 -20.88
CA GLY A 44 14.83 -0.44 -20.69
C GLY A 44 15.32 -0.04 -19.29
N ALA A 45 14.45 0.02 -18.29
CA ALA A 45 14.78 0.33 -16.90
C ALA A 45 14.20 -0.73 -15.95
N PRO A 46 14.83 -1.00 -14.78
CA PRO A 46 14.24 -1.84 -13.76
C PRO A 46 12.96 -1.19 -13.19
N PHE A 47 12.02 -2.01 -12.76
CA PHE A 47 10.84 -1.55 -12.02
C PHE A 47 11.14 -1.64 -10.51
N LYS A 48 11.15 -0.49 -9.83
CA LYS A 48 11.47 -0.40 -8.40
C LYS A 48 10.23 -0.22 -7.52
N VAL A 49 10.22 -0.91 -6.38
CA VAL A 49 9.21 -0.75 -5.32
C VAL A 49 9.90 -0.38 -4.01
N ALA A 50 9.44 0.65 -3.29
CA ALA A 50 9.82 0.89 -1.91
C ALA A 50 8.74 0.35 -0.95
N LEU A 51 9.15 -0.37 0.09
CA LEU A 51 8.26 -0.88 1.14
C LEU A 51 8.38 0.04 2.37
N PHE A 52 7.28 0.66 2.77
CA PHE A 52 7.19 1.43 4.01
C PHE A 52 6.34 0.66 5.00
N ALA A 53 6.95 0.24 6.11
CA ALA A 53 6.30 -0.50 7.19
C ALA A 53 6.42 0.29 8.50
N ASP A 54 5.48 0.04 9.41
CA ASP A 54 5.61 0.45 10.81
C ASP A 54 5.81 1.99 10.91
N LEU A 55 4.92 2.76 10.26
CA LEU A 55 5.01 4.22 10.18
C LEU A 55 4.45 4.93 11.42
N HIS A 56 3.41 4.34 12.03
CA HIS A 56 2.82 4.73 13.31
C HIS A 56 2.33 6.20 13.43
N PHE A 57 1.88 6.81 12.33
CA PHE A 57 1.45 8.22 12.36
C PHE A 57 0.35 8.48 13.41
N GLY A 58 0.45 9.63 14.09
CA GLY A 58 -0.51 10.06 15.11
C GLY A 58 -0.31 9.47 16.50
N GLU A 59 0.75 8.69 16.74
CA GLU A 59 1.10 8.19 18.07
C GLU A 59 1.35 9.35 19.07
N ASN A 60 0.72 9.29 20.25
CA ASN A 60 0.86 10.30 21.33
C ASN A 60 0.58 11.75 20.85
N ALA A 61 -0.36 11.93 19.92
CA ALA A 61 -0.64 13.20 19.22
C ALA A 61 -0.97 14.40 20.12
N TRP A 62 -1.35 14.17 21.39
CA TRP A 62 -1.58 15.20 22.41
C TRP A 62 -0.29 15.73 23.06
N THR A 63 0.88 15.34 22.56
CA THR A 63 2.21 15.76 23.05
C THR A 63 3.05 16.36 21.94
N ASP A 64 4.04 17.20 22.28
CA ASP A 64 5.05 17.69 21.32
C ASP A 64 5.92 16.57 20.71
N TRP A 65 5.87 15.35 21.27
CA TRP A 65 6.67 14.21 20.80
C TRP A 65 6.07 13.55 19.56
N GLY A 66 4.75 13.36 19.52
CA GLY A 66 4.05 12.63 18.45
C GLY A 66 4.19 13.29 17.06
N PRO A 67 3.70 14.53 16.87
CA PRO A 67 3.83 15.25 15.60
C PRO A 67 5.28 15.47 15.17
N LYS A 68 6.23 15.47 16.12
CA LYS A 68 7.67 15.53 15.83
C LYS A 68 8.19 14.21 15.24
N GLN A 69 7.62 13.07 15.63
CA GLN A 69 7.93 11.78 15.01
C GLN A 69 7.29 11.67 13.62
N ASP A 70 6.03 12.08 13.43
CA ASP A 70 5.39 12.15 12.11
C ASP A 70 6.25 12.98 11.11
N VAL A 71 6.73 14.14 11.56
CA VAL A 71 7.66 15.01 10.80
C VAL A 71 9.03 14.36 10.55
N ASN A 72 9.48 13.42 11.39
CA ASN A 72 10.71 12.64 11.14
C ASN A 72 10.46 11.48 10.18
N SER A 73 9.34 10.76 10.30
CA SER A 73 8.89 9.74 9.32
C SER A 73 8.84 10.32 7.90
N ILE A 74 8.26 11.52 7.74
CA ILE A 74 8.23 12.25 6.45
C ILE A 74 9.63 12.49 5.87
N LYS A 75 10.66 12.73 6.69
CA LYS A 75 12.04 12.91 6.24
C LYS A 75 12.68 11.59 5.80
N VAL A 76 12.50 10.51 6.56
CA VAL A 76 13.00 9.17 6.19
C VAL A 76 12.39 8.74 4.84
N MET A 77 11.06 8.84 4.73
CA MET A 77 10.34 8.51 3.50
C MET A 77 10.81 9.38 2.33
N SER A 78 10.93 10.70 2.52
CA SER A 78 11.47 11.59 1.48
C SER A 78 12.88 11.22 1.05
N SER A 79 13.79 10.98 2.00
CA SER A 79 15.18 10.55 1.73
C SER A 79 15.22 9.27 0.89
N VAL A 80 14.40 8.27 1.22
CA VAL A 80 14.27 7.04 0.44
C VAL A 80 13.72 7.30 -0.97
N LEU A 81 12.61 8.04 -1.09
CA LEU A 81 11.96 8.30 -2.37
C LEU A 81 12.87 9.09 -3.33
N ASP A 82 13.58 10.09 -2.81
CA ASP A 82 14.50 10.93 -3.58
C ASP A 82 15.80 10.19 -3.97
N THR A 83 16.25 9.25 -3.13
CA THR A 83 17.48 8.47 -3.39
C THR A 83 17.24 7.29 -4.33
N GLU A 84 16.10 6.60 -4.20
CA GLU A 84 15.83 5.37 -4.97
C GLU A 84 15.02 5.61 -6.23
N THR A 85 14.21 6.66 -6.27
CA THR A 85 13.27 7.00 -7.35
C THR A 85 12.35 5.83 -7.75
N PRO A 86 11.62 5.21 -6.80
CA PRO A 86 10.83 4.03 -7.07
C PRO A 86 9.64 4.31 -8.00
N ASP A 87 9.28 3.32 -8.82
CA ASP A 87 8.10 3.35 -9.69
C ASP A 87 6.79 3.14 -8.91
N PHE A 88 6.88 2.53 -7.72
CA PHE A 88 5.73 2.16 -6.90
C PHE A 88 6.09 2.14 -5.40
N VAL A 89 5.10 2.31 -4.53
CA VAL A 89 5.25 2.16 -3.07
C VAL A 89 4.26 1.14 -2.52
N VAL A 90 4.69 0.35 -1.53
CA VAL A 90 3.80 -0.48 -0.72
C VAL A 90 3.83 0.01 0.73
N TYR A 91 2.66 0.38 1.25
CA TYR A 91 2.42 0.61 2.66
C TYR A 91 2.07 -0.74 3.31
N LEU A 92 3.00 -1.28 4.11
CA LEU A 92 3.02 -2.66 4.60
C LEU A 92 2.48 -2.77 6.04
N GLY A 93 1.37 -2.08 6.30
CA GLY A 93 0.69 -2.05 7.59
C GLY A 93 1.35 -1.16 8.65
N ASP A 94 0.55 -0.86 9.67
CA ASP A 94 0.87 0.08 10.76
C ASP A 94 1.27 1.45 10.22
N VAL A 95 0.48 1.93 9.26
CA VAL A 95 0.56 3.27 8.67
C VAL A 95 0.20 4.31 9.73
N VAL A 96 -0.82 4.03 10.54
CA VAL A 96 -1.31 4.87 11.64
C VAL A 96 -1.39 4.09 12.96
N THR A 97 -1.37 4.81 14.08
CA THR A 97 -1.48 4.20 15.42
C THR A 97 -2.89 4.43 16.00
N ALA A 98 -3.91 3.74 15.48
CA ALA A 98 -5.31 4.01 15.83
C ALA A 98 -5.64 3.82 17.32
N ASN A 99 -4.94 2.92 18.02
CA ASN A 99 -5.04 2.77 19.48
C ASN A 99 -4.53 4.00 20.26
N ASN A 100 -3.90 4.98 19.59
CA ASN A 100 -3.29 6.15 20.21
C ASN A 100 -3.75 7.48 19.57
N ILE A 101 -4.81 7.46 18.74
CA ILE A 101 -5.38 8.66 18.10
C ILE A 101 -6.77 8.97 18.70
N PRO A 102 -6.93 10.04 19.49
CA PRO A 102 -8.19 10.39 20.16
C PRO A 102 -9.14 11.23 19.27
N ILE A 103 -9.40 10.79 18.03
CA ILE A 103 -10.27 11.50 17.07
C ILE A 103 -11.27 10.56 16.38
N ALA A 104 -12.36 11.14 15.85
CA ALA A 104 -13.44 10.39 15.20
C ALA A 104 -13.07 9.78 13.84
N ASN A 105 -12.04 10.30 13.15
CA ASN A 105 -11.58 9.81 11.85
C ASN A 105 -10.05 9.93 11.70
N ALA A 106 -9.33 8.82 11.83
CA ALA A 106 -7.88 8.71 11.68
C ALA A 106 -7.36 8.96 10.25
N SER A 107 -8.25 9.11 9.26
CA SER A 107 -7.90 9.37 7.86
C SER A 107 -6.96 10.57 7.67
N LEU A 108 -6.97 11.59 8.54
CA LEU A 108 -6.00 12.69 8.44
C LEU A 108 -4.55 12.24 8.68
N TYR A 109 -4.31 11.27 9.56
CA TYR A 109 -2.99 10.71 9.79
C TYR A 109 -2.58 9.77 8.64
N TRP A 110 -3.55 9.05 8.07
CA TRP A 110 -3.34 8.29 6.83
C TRP A 110 -2.94 9.21 5.66
N ASP A 111 -3.68 10.31 5.47
CA ASP A 111 -3.41 11.34 4.46
C ASP A 111 -2.07 12.07 4.66
N GLN A 112 -1.57 12.17 5.89
CA GLN A 112 -0.22 12.65 6.19
C GLN A 112 0.84 11.58 5.84
N ALA A 113 0.64 10.33 6.22
CA ALA A 113 1.56 9.23 5.95
C ALA A 113 1.75 8.95 4.45
N ILE A 114 0.69 9.08 3.63
CA ILE A 114 0.80 8.95 2.16
C ILE A 114 1.34 10.20 1.46
N SER A 115 1.46 11.34 2.16
CA SER A 115 1.82 12.62 1.55
C SER A 115 3.21 12.67 0.87
N PRO A 116 4.29 12.02 1.36
CA PRO A 116 5.60 12.05 0.69
C PRO A 116 5.58 11.34 -0.66
N THR A 117 4.78 10.28 -0.79
CA THR A 117 4.59 9.48 -2.01
C THR A 117 3.67 10.21 -2.98
N ARG A 118 2.51 10.67 -2.50
CA ARG A 118 1.51 11.42 -3.27
C ARG A 118 2.07 12.71 -3.87
N SER A 119 2.87 13.47 -3.13
CA SER A 119 3.49 14.72 -3.59
C SER A 119 4.53 14.52 -4.71
N ARG A 120 5.06 13.30 -4.88
CA ARG A 120 5.99 12.93 -5.97
C ARG A 120 5.30 12.31 -7.19
N GLY A 121 3.97 12.15 -7.14
CA GLY A 121 3.20 11.50 -8.23
C GLY A 121 3.43 10.00 -8.35
N ILE A 122 4.04 9.36 -7.35
CA ILE A 122 4.34 7.93 -7.35
C ILE A 122 3.06 7.17 -6.95
N PRO A 123 2.61 6.16 -7.73
CA PRO A 123 1.47 5.33 -7.34
C PRO A 123 1.83 4.37 -6.19
N TRP A 124 0.84 3.94 -5.42
CA TRP A 124 1.05 3.04 -4.28
C TRP A 124 -0.08 2.03 -4.05
N ALA A 125 0.14 1.10 -3.13
CA ALA A 125 -0.87 0.21 -2.57
C ALA A 125 -0.64 -0.02 -1.07
N SER A 126 -1.71 -0.30 -0.33
CA SER A 126 -1.74 -0.40 1.13
C SER A 126 -2.34 -1.72 1.61
N VAL A 127 -1.70 -2.34 2.59
CA VAL A 127 -2.22 -3.50 3.34
C VAL A 127 -2.21 -3.17 4.83
N PHE A 128 -3.22 -3.60 5.58
CA PHE A 128 -3.36 -3.23 7.00
C PHE A 128 -2.48 -4.07 7.94
N GLY A 129 -1.98 -3.41 8.98
CA GLY A 129 -1.35 -4.00 10.16
C GLY A 129 -2.29 -4.06 11.36
N ASN A 130 -1.75 -4.35 12.55
CA ASN A 130 -2.56 -4.46 13.76
C ASN A 130 -2.88 -3.12 14.41
N HIS A 131 -2.03 -2.09 14.26
CA HIS A 131 -2.27 -0.75 14.81
C HIS A 131 -3.21 0.12 13.96
N ASP A 132 -3.42 -0.20 12.69
CA ASP A 132 -4.21 0.63 11.76
C ASP A 132 -5.69 0.79 12.15
N ASP A 133 -6.29 -0.16 12.87
CA ASP A 133 -7.65 -0.06 13.42
C ASP A 133 -7.76 -0.43 14.92
N ALA A 134 -6.63 -0.51 15.63
CA ALA A 134 -6.61 -0.92 17.03
C ALA A 134 -7.49 -0.01 17.93
N PRO A 135 -8.24 -0.57 18.91
CA PRO A 135 -9.06 0.22 19.83
C PRO A 135 -8.23 1.18 20.69
N PHE A 136 -8.76 2.38 20.97
CA PHE A 136 -8.06 3.40 21.76
C PHE A 136 -7.67 2.92 23.17
N GLU A 137 -6.37 2.95 23.49
CA GLU A 137 -5.81 2.62 24.78
C GLU A 137 -5.77 3.85 25.69
N TRP A 138 -6.57 3.82 26.75
CA TRP A 138 -6.69 4.93 27.69
C TRP A 138 -5.45 5.05 28.59
N PRO A 139 -4.66 6.14 28.53
CA PRO A 139 -3.48 6.29 29.37
C PRO A 139 -3.87 6.44 30.85
N MET A 140 -3.39 5.55 31.71
CA MET A 140 -3.73 5.54 33.14
C MET A 140 -3.38 6.87 33.85
N GLU A 141 -2.37 7.59 33.35
CA GLU A 141 -1.96 8.92 33.80
C GLU A 141 -3.04 10.01 33.62
N TRP A 142 -3.95 9.87 32.66
CA TRP A 142 -5.07 10.80 32.46
C TRP A 142 -6.10 10.76 33.60
N PHE A 143 -6.12 9.68 34.38
CA PHE A 143 -6.97 9.52 35.56
C PHE A 143 -6.25 9.91 36.87
N ALA A 144 -5.01 10.40 36.78
CA ALA A 144 -4.32 11.05 37.87
C ALA A 144 -4.69 12.54 37.98
N ALA A 145 -4.08 13.26 38.93
CA ALA A 145 -4.35 14.68 39.18
C ALA A 145 -4.07 15.63 37.98
N SER A 146 -3.35 15.16 36.96
CA SER A 146 -3.12 15.88 35.70
C SER A 146 -4.38 16.00 34.83
N GLY A 147 -5.32 15.04 34.94
CA GLY A 147 -6.49 14.94 34.08
C GLY A 147 -6.18 14.53 32.63
N ILE A 148 -7.23 14.48 31.81
CA ILE A 148 -7.13 14.28 30.36
C ILE A 148 -6.53 15.56 29.73
N PRO A 149 -5.48 15.46 28.88
CA PRO A 149 -4.91 16.61 28.16
C PRO A 149 -5.94 17.34 27.27
N GLN A 150 -5.67 18.62 26.99
CA GLN A 150 -6.44 19.37 26.00
C GLN A 150 -6.25 18.76 24.60
N LEU A 151 -7.30 18.14 24.06
CA LEU A 151 -7.28 17.52 22.74
C LEU A 151 -7.37 18.58 21.63
N VAL A 152 -6.30 18.72 20.84
CA VAL A 152 -6.30 19.57 19.64
C VAL A 152 -6.84 18.77 18.47
N CYS A 153 -8.16 18.59 18.42
CA CYS A 153 -8.82 17.91 17.32
C CYS A 153 -8.77 18.76 16.03
N PRO A 154 -8.43 18.19 14.86
CA PRO A 154 -8.43 18.91 13.59
C PRO A 154 -9.85 19.35 13.22
N VAL A 155 -10.09 20.67 13.18
CA VAL A 155 -11.41 21.23 12.85
C VAL A 155 -11.67 21.13 11.35
N LEU A 156 -12.32 20.04 10.94
CA LEU A 156 -13.07 20.00 9.68
C LEU A 156 -14.41 20.75 9.85
N ASN A 157 -15.01 21.20 8.75
CA ASN A 157 -16.13 22.16 8.74
C ASN A 157 -17.51 21.56 9.11
N SER A 158 -17.55 20.70 10.12
CA SER A 158 -18.75 20.12 10.73
C SER A 158 -18.47 19.91 12.22
N GLY A 159 -19.37 20.40 13.09
CA GLY A 159 -19.17 20.42 14.55
C GLY A 159 -19.34 19.06 15.23
N GLU A 160 -18.58 18.05 14.80
CA GLU A 160 -18.41 16.80 15.54
C GLU A 160 -17.37 16.98 16.65
N GLU A 161 -17.72 16.61 17.87
CA GLU A 161 -16.81 16.67 19.02
C GLU A 161 -15.69 15.63 18.91
N CYS A 162 -14.61 15.81 19.69
CA CYS A 162 -13.52 14.82 19.82
C CYS A 162 -14.06 13.46 20.32
N SER A 163 -14.39 12.57 19.39
CA SER A 163 -14.99 11.27 19.69
C SER A 163 -13.94 10.16 19.70
N PHE A 164 -13.81 9.47 20.83
CA PHE A 164 -12.95 8.28 21.03
C PHE A 164 -13.55 7.03 20.37
N ARG A 165 -13.86 7.12 19.07
CA ARG A 165 -14.57 6.08 18.31
C ARG A 165 -13.62 5.18 17.50
N GLY A 166 -12.38 5.61 17.28
CA GLY A 166 -11.45 4.97 16.35
C GLY A 166 -11.92 5.12 14.90
N THR A 167 -11.31 4.36 13.99
CA THR A 167 -11.70 4.33 12.57
C THR A 167 -11.45 2.94 12.02
N SER A 168 -12.43 2.35 11.34
CA SER A 168 -12.31 0.98 10.85
C SER A 168 -11.44 0.88 9.60
N ARG A 169 -10.85 -0.30 9.36
CA ARG A 169 -10.18 -0.66 8.09
C ARG A 169 -11.04 -0.34 6.86
N LEU A 170 -12.36 -0.50 6.97
CA LEU A 170 -13.31 -0.21 5.89
C LEU A 170 -13.42 1.29 5.61
N GLU A 171 -13.44 2.14 6.64
CA GLU A 171 -13.46 3.60 6.51
C GLU A 171 -12.12 4.14 6.00
N LEU A 172 -10.98 3.60 6.47
CA LEU A 172 -9.64 3.95 5.98
C LEU A 172 -9.44 3.54 4.51
N MET A 173 -9.75 2.29 4.15
CA MET A 173 -9.64 1.82 2.76
C MET A 173 -10.55 2.63 1.83
N LYS A 174 -11.78 2.93 2.27
CA LYS A 174 -12.69 3.78 1.51
C LYS A 174 -12.14 5.21 1.35
N ASN A 175 -11.62 5.83 2.41
CA ASN A 175 -11.01 7.17 2.30
C ASN A 175 -9.83 7.16 1.33
N GLU A 176 -8.98 6.14 1.37
CA GLU A 176 -7.87 6.03 0.41
C GLU A 176 -8.41 5.90 -1.03
N MET A 177 -9.31 4.95 -1.29
CA MET A 177 -9.87 4.70 -2.63
C MET A 177 -10.67 5.88 -3.20
N ASP A 178 -11.51 6.54 -2.40
CA ASP A 178 -12.39 7.63 -2.85
C ASP A 178 -11.60 8.94 -3.09
N ASN A 179 -10.57 9.22 -2.28
CA ASN A 179 -9.87 10.52 -2.29
C ASN A 179 -8.47 10.51 -2.94
N ASN A 180 -7.87 9.34 -3.25
CA ASN A 180 -6.50 9.27 -3.77
C ASN A 180 -6.39 8.59 -5.13
N VAL A 181 -6.44 9.38 -6.21
CA VAL A 181 -6.33 8.93 -7.61
C VAL A 181 -5.01 8.24 -8.02
N LEU A 182 -4.02 8.21 -7.12
CA LEU A 182 -2.72 7.51 -7.29
C LEU A 182 -2.65 6.19 -6.50
N SER A 183 -3.63 5.92 -5.63
CA SER A 183 -3.76 4.62 -4.97
C SER A 183 -4.26 3.57 -5.96
N LEU A 184 -3.66 2.39 -5.89
CA LEU A 184 -4.15 1.16 -6.51
C LEU A 184 -4.68 0.16 -5.46
N SER A 185 -4.82 0.60 -4.20
CA SER A 185 -5.41 -0.18 -3.11
C SER A 185 -6.86 -0.55 -3.38
N LYS A 186 -7.30 -1.70 -2.87
CA LYS A 186 -8.66 -2.22 -3.10
C LYS A 186 -9.20 -2.87 -1.83
N SER A 187 -10.47 -2.63 -1.54
CA SER A 187 -11.26 -3.54 -0.72
C SER A 187 -11.33 -4.92 -1.37
N GLY A 188 -11.02 -5.96 -0.61
CA GLY A 188 -11.16 -7.35 -1.04
C GLY A 188 -12.61 -7.84 -1.06
N PRO A 189 -12.83 -9.09 -1.55
CA PRO A 189 -14.14 -9.73 -1.52
C PRO A 189 -14.78 -9.74 -0.13
N GLN A 190 -16.10 -9.52 -0.06
CA GLN A 190 -16.84 -9.36 1.21
C GLN A 190 -16.92 -10.64 2.04
N ASP A 191 -16.73 -11.80 1.41
CA ASP A 191 -16.62 -13.11 2.05
C ASP A 191 -15.28 -13.34 2.78
N LEU A 192 -14.31 -12.43 2.61
CA LEU A 192 -13.04 -12.41 3.38
C LEU A 192 -13.08 -11.48 4.59
N TRP A 193 -14.20 -10.77 4.83
CA TRP A 193 -14.33 -9.86 5.96
C TRP A 193 -14.26 -10.64 7.30
N PRO A 194 -13.60 -10.09 8.34
CA PRO A 194 -13.20 -8.69 8.52
C PRO A 194 -11.92 -8.23 7.78
N GLY A 195 -11.20 -9.12 7.09
CA GLY A 195 -10.03 -8.74 6.32
C GLY A 195 -10.36 -7.87 5.10
N ILE A 196 -9.96 -6.60 5.14
CA ILE A 196 -10.33 -5.61 4.10
C ILE A 196 -9.29 -5.57 2.98
N SER A 197 -7.99 -5.51 3.30
CA SER A 197 -6.93 -5.35 2.29
C SER A 197 -6.49 -6.69 1.69
N ASN A 198 -7.41 -7.37 1.00
CA ASN A 198 -7.20 -8.67 0.35
C ASN A 198 -7.38 -8.56 -1.18
N TYR A 199 -6.30 -8.33 -1.93
CA TYR A 199 -6.36 -8.09 -3.37
C TYR A 199 -5.05 -8.44 -4.10
N VAL A 200 -5.09 -8.44 -5.42
CA VAL A 200 -3.92 -8.65 -6.28
C VAL A 200 -3.77 -7.50 -7.27
N LEU A 201 -2.54 -7.04 -7.47
CA LEU A 201 -2.15 -6.11 -8.53
C LEU A 201 -1.22 -6.79 -9.53
N GLN A 202 -1.28 -6.33 -10.78
CA GLN A 202 -0.51 -6.87 -11.88
C GLN A 202 0.45 -5.79 -12.38
N VAL A 203 1.74 -6.11 -12.45
CA VAL A 203 2.74 -5.30 -13.14
C VAL A 203 2.88 -5.84 -14.56
N LEU A 204 2.57 -5.03 -15.56
CA LEU A 204 2.67 -5.36 -16.99
C LEU A 204 3.99 -4.86 -17.57
N SER A 205 4.62 -5.70 -18.41
CA SER A 205 5.76 -5.28 -19.22
C SER A 205 5.35 -4.16 -20.19
N LYS A 206 6.15 -3.09 -20.25
CA LYS A 206 6.00 -2.05 -21.29
C LYS A 206 6.37 -2.54 -22.68
N GLU A 207 7.32 -3.47 -22.76
CA GLU A 207 7.79 -4.05 -24.03
C GLU A 207 6.86 -5.15 -24.55
N LYS A 208 6.08 -5.77 -23.66
CA LYS A 208 5.05 -6.76 -23.98
C LYS A 208 3.74 -6.36 -23.28
N PRO A 209 2.95 -5.41 -23.83
CA PRO A 209 1.84 -4.75 -23.12
C PRO A 209 0.71 -5.63 -22.59
N HIS A 210 0.64 -6.90 -23.01
CA HIS A 210 -0.31 -7.93 -22.58
C HIS A 210 0.35 -9.08 -21.79
N THR A 211 1.61 -8.91 -21.35
CA THR A 211 2.35 -9.90 -20.57
C THR A 211 2.61 -9.37 -19.16
N PRO A 212 1.98 -9.95 -18.11
CA PRO A 212 2.39 -9.70 -16.73
C PRO A 212 3.84 -10.10 -16.48
N LEU A 213 4.57 -9.21 -15.82
CA LEU A 213 5.95 -9.36 -15.37
C LEU A 213 6.02 -9.95 -13.95
N VAL A 214 5.14 -9.49 -13.06
CA VAL A 214 4.99 -9.97 -11.69
C VAL A 214 3.56 -9.72 -11.21
N TYR A 215 3.05 -10.59 -10.32
CA TYR A 215 1.85 -10.32 -9.53
C TYR A 215 2.22 -9.95 -8.09
N LEU A 216 1.58 -8.91 -7.57
CA LEU A 216 1.74 -8.41 -6.20
C LEU A 216 0.46 -8.73 -5.43
N TYR A 217 0.52 -9.66 -4.48
CA TYR A 217 -0.63 -10.07 -3.67
C TYR A 217 -0.58 -9.42 -2.30
N PHE A 218 -1.66 -8.77 -1.91
CA PHE A 218 -1.86 -8.13 -0.62
C PHE A 218 -2.87 -8.96 0.16
N LEU A 219 -2.49 -9.41 1.37
CA LEU A 219 -3.38 -10.16 2.25
C LEU A 219 -3.43 -9.47 3.62
N ASP A 220 -4.63 -9.29 4.14
CA ASP A 220 -4.85 -8.67 5.44
C ASP A 220 -4.51 -9.67 6.57
N SER A 221 -3.43 -9.44 7.31
CA SER A 221 -3.00 -10.33 8.41
C SER A 221 -3.76 -10.14 9.72
N GLY A 222 -4.69 -9.19 9.79
CA GLY A 222 -5.50 -8.92 10.98
C GLY A 222 -4.76 -8.22 12.11
N GLY A 223 -5.13 -8.56 13.34
CA GLY A 223 -4.85 -7.77 14.53
C GLY A 223 -5.87 -6.63 14.72
N GLY A 224 -5.57 -5.72 15.65
CA GLY A 224 -6.41 -4.56 15.94
C GLY A 224 -7.79 -4.94 16.47
N THR A 225 -8.82 -4.88 15.64
CA THR A 225 -10.19 -5.28 16.03
C THR A 225 -10.48 -6.79 15.96
N TYR A 226 -9.59 -7.60 15.37
CA TYR A 226 -9.79 -9.06 15.24
C TYR A 226 -8.45 -9.85 15.28
N PRO A 227 -8.45 -11.19 15.33
CA PRO A 227 -7.23 -11.98 15.57
C PRO A 227 -6.12 -11.79 14.53
N GLU A 228 -4.87 -11.95 14.97
CA GLU A 228 -3.65 -11.87 14.15
C GLU A 228 -3.47 -13.15 13.31
N VAL A 229 -4.29 -13.32 12.26
CA VAL A 229 -4.26 -14.50 11.39
C VAL A 229 -4.55 -14.15 9.94
N ILE A 230 -3.76 -14.74 9.01
CA ILE A 230 -4.28 -15.03 7.67
C ILE A 230 -5.25 -16.21 7.80
N SER A 231 -6.54 -15.99 7.50
CA SER A 231 -7.59 -17.00 7.64
C SER A 231 -7.53 -18.11 6.56
N THR A 232 -8.27 -19.21 6.79
CA THR A 232 -8.46 -20.26 5.77
C THR A 232 -9.14 -19.71 4.53
N ALA A 233 -10.15 -18.84 4.68
CA ALA A 233 -10.87 -18.23 3.55
C ALA A 233 -9.93 -17.41 2.66
N GLN A 234 -9.05 -16.60 3.24
CA GLN A 234 -8.03 -15.86 2.48
C GLN A 234 -6.99 -16.78 1.83
N ALA A 235 -6.66 -17.91 2.47
CA ALA A 235 -5.75 -18.91 1.90
C ALA A 235 -6.36 -19.65 0.68
N ASP A 236 -7.63 -20.02 0.77
CA ASP A 236 -8.38 -20.65 -0.32
C ASP A 236 -8.70 -19.64 -1.45
N TRP A 237 -9.01 -18.38 -1.12
CA TRP A 237 -9.10 -17.29 -2.09
C TRP A 237 -7.79 -17.08 -2.85
N PHE A 238 -6.66 -16.95 -2.14
CA PHE A 238 -5.34 -16.81 -2.76
C PHE A 238 -5.05 -17.98 -3.70
N LYS A 239 -5.36 -19.22 -3.28
CA LYS A 239 -5.22 -20.41 -4.13
C LYS A 239 -6.07 -20.27 -5.40
N HIS A 240 -7.36 -19.96 -5.26
CA HIS A 240 -8.29 -19.86 -6.37
C HIS A 240 -7.87 -18.78 -7.38
N ILE A 241 -7.63 -17.55 -6.93
CA ILE A 241 -7.31 -16.43 -7.84
C ILE A 241 -5.93 -16.60 -8.49
N SER A 242 -4.96 -17.20 -7.80
CA SER A 242 -3.63 -17.47 -8.37
C SER A 242 -3.63 -18.66 -9.36
N GLU A 243 -4.49 -19.66 -9.14
CA GLU A 243 -4.78 -20.72 -10.13
C GLU A 243 -5.55 -20.17 -11.35
N GLU A 244 -6.37 -19.13 -11.19
CA GLU A 244 -7.09 -18.47 -12.28
C GLU A 244 -6.18 -17.58 -13.15
N ILE A 245 -5.45 -16.63 -12.55
CA ILE A 245 -4.69 -15.59 -13.30
C ILE A 245 -3.26 -16.03 -13.68
N ASN A 246 -2.79 -17.14 -13.13
CA ASN A 246 -1.44 -17.69 -13.34
C ASN A 246 -1.43 -19.23 -13.17
N PRO A 247 -2.25 -19.98 -13.95
CA PRO A 247 -2.44 -21.42 -13.79
C PRO A 247 -1.13 -22.21 -13.90
N ASP A 248 -0.31 -21.89 -14.90
CA ASP A 248 0.97 -22.54 -15.15
C ASP A 248 2.09 -22.15 -14.14
N SER A 249 1.81 -21.27 -13.17
CA SER A 249 2.82 -20.70 -12.23
C SER A 249 4.06 -20.12 -12.94
N ARG A 250 3.87 -19.50 -14.12
CA ARG A 250 4.96 -18.97 -14.97
C ARG A 250 5.37 -17.56 -14.62
N VAL A 251 4.41 -16.72 -14.22
CA VAL A 251 4.68 -15.35 -13.78
C VAL A 251 5.15 -15.40 -12.33
N PRO A 252 6.25 -14.73 -11.95
CA PRO A 252 6.66 -14.58 -10.56
C PRO A 252 5.63 -13.85 -9.70
N GLU A 253 5.60 -14.19 -8.41
CA GLU A 253 4.60 -13.71 -7.46
C GLU A 253 5.29 -13.25 -6.16
N LEU A 254 4.91 -12.05 -5.70
CA LEU A 254 5.41 -11.42 -4.48
C LEU A 254 4.23 -11.16 -3.55
N ILE A 255 4.39 -11.50 -2.27
CA ILE A 255 3.30 -11.49 -1.28
C ILE A 255 3.59 -10.46 -0.19
N PHE A 256 2.57 -9.70 0.20
CA PHE A 256 2.64 -8.61 1.16
C PHE A 256 1.53 -8.79 2.21
N TRP A 257 1.91 -8.90 3.48
CA TRP A 257 1.01 -8.80 4.63
C TRP A 257 1.81 -8.25 5.81
N HIS A 258 1.16 -7.68 6.84
CA HIS A 258 1.91 -7.00 7.89
C HIS A 258 2.55 -7.95 8.92
N ILE A 259 1.76 -8.80 9.59
CA ILE A 259 2.23 -9.61 10.74
C ILE A 259 2.94 -10.89 10.26
N PRO A 260 4.18 -11.19 10.69
CA PRO A 260 4.89 -12.41 10.27
C PRO A 260 4.11 -13.69 10.59
N SER A 261 4.15 -14.68 9.69
CA SER A 261 3.59 -16.02 9.97
C SER A 261 4.52 -16.83 10.90
N LYS A 262 4.04 -17.93 11.49
CA LYS A 262 4.88 -18.77 12.36
C LYS A 262 6.00 -19.47 11.60
N ALA A 263 6.01 -19.45 10.27
CA ALA A 263 7.18 -19.79 9.46
C ALA A 263 8.39 -18.89 9.76
N TYR A 264 8.20 -17.58 10.00
CA TYR A 264 9.28 -16.65 10.38
C TYR A 264 9.91 -17.04 11.73
N LYS A 265 9.08 -17.37 12.74
CA LYS A 265 9.53 -17.92 14.03
C LYS A 265 10.35 -19.21 13.90
N LYS A 266 10.16 -20.00 12.82
CA LYS A 266 10.90 -21.25 12.56
C LYS A 266 12.24 -21.04 11.87
N VAL A 267 12.34 -20.09 10.92
CA VAL A 267 13.58 -19.85 10.16
C VAL A 267 14.57 -18.93 10.86
N ALA A 268 14.11 -18.01 11.72
CA ALA A 268 14.91 -16.94 12.34
C ALA A 268 16.26 -17.41 12.95
N PRO A 269 17.42 -16.99 12.39
CA PRO A 269 18.75 -17.28 12.95
C PRO A 269 18.96 -16.85 14.41
N LYS A 270 19.03 -17.82 15.33
CA LYS A 270 19.04 -17.61 16.80
C LYS A 270 20.21 -16.83 17.41
N PHE A 271 21.35 -16.71 16.72
CA PHE A 271 22.57 -16.09 17.27
C PHE A 271 23.35 -15.27 16.24
N ARG A 272 23.77 -15.90 15.14
CA ARG A 272 24.47 -15.26 14.01
C ARG A 272 23.74 -15.59 12.71
N ILE A 273 23.67 -14.60 11.83
CA ILE A 273 23.32 -14.82 10.43
C ILE A 273 24.41 -15.66 9.78
N HIS A 274 24.00 -16.73 9.13
CA HIS A 274 24.83 -17.52 8.24
C HIS A 274 24.16 -17.46 6.86
N LYS A 275 24.96 -17.46 5.78
CA LYS A 275 24.43 -17.63 4.43
C LYS A 275 23.60 -18.93 4.39
N PRO A 276 22.43 -18.95 3.74
CA PRO A 276 21.91 -17.95 2.78
C PRO A 276 21.15 -16.75 3.37
N CYS A 277 20.91 -16.63 4.68
CA CYS A 277 20.22 -15.46 5.24
C CYS A 277 21.07 -14.17 5.14
N VAL A 278 20.40 -13.02 5.08
CA VAL A 278 20.97 -11.65 5.19
C VAL A 278 20.07 -10.77 6.05
N GLY A 279 20.57 -9.72 6.70
CA GLY A 279 19.72 -8.88 7.58
C GLY A 279 20.40 -8.14 8.73
N SER A 280 19.66 -7.27 9.40
CA SER A 280 19.68 -7.20 10.87
C SER A 280 18.73 -8.25 11.45
N ILE A 281 19.22 -9.00 12.43
CA ILE A 281 18.44 -9.93 13.25
C ILE A 281 18.90 -9.87 14.71
N ASN A 282 18.16 -10.50 15.62
CA ASN A 282 18.45 -10.58 17.05
C ASN A 282 18.50 -9.23 17.76
N LYS A 283 17.90 -8.20 17.13
CA LYS A 283 17.46 -6.97 17.81
C LYS A 283 16.27 -7.26 18.74
N GLU A 284 15.44 -8.24 18.37
CA GLU A 284 14.27 -8.71 19.11
C GLU A 284 13.90 -10.17 18.75
N LYS A 285 12.77 -10.66 19.26
CA LYS A 285 12.16 -11.94 18.88
C LYS A 285 11.00 -11.70 17.91
N VAL A 286 10.87 -12.52 16.87
CA VAL A 286 9.74 -12.46 15.93
C VAL A 286 8.39 -12.56 16.66
N ALA A 287 7.54 -11.56 16.50
CA ALA A 287 6.16 -11.49 16.97
C ALA A 287 5.21 -11.94 15.85
N ALA A 288 5.19 -13.25 15.60
CA ALA A 288 4.36 -13.84 14.55
C ALA A 288 2.97 -14.26 15.02
N GLN A 289 2.00 -14.12 14.09
CA GLN A 289 0.58 -14.50 14.11
C GLN A 289 0.14 -15.55 15.13
N GLU A 290 -1.04 -15.37 15.71
CA GLU A 290 -1.69 -16.25 16.69
C GLU A 290 -1.83 -17.70 16.22
N ALA A 291 -2.07 -17.93 14.93
CA ALA A 291 -2.33 -19.24 14.33
C ALA A 291 -1.63 -19.43 12.98
N GLU A 292 -1.87 -20.56 12.31
CA GLU A 292 -1.37 -20.91 10.97
C GLU A 292 -2.49 -21.65 10.23
N MET A 293 -3.41 -20.89 9.61
CA MET A 293 -4.64 -21.47 9.04
C MET A 293 -4.46 -22.17 7.68
N GLY A 294 -3.29 -22.03 7.05
CA GLY A 294 -2.93 -22.86 5.90
C GLY A 294 -2.12 -22.18 4.81
N ILE A 295 -2.13 -20.84 4.72
CA ILE A 295 -1.50 -20.07 3.63
C ILE A 295 -0.06 -20.52 3.32
N MET A 296 0.78 -20.72 4.35
CA MET A 296 2.17 -21.15 4.16
C MET A 296 2.29 -22.53 3.49
N LYS A 297 1.31 -23.44 3.66
CA LYS A 297 1.27 -24.76 3.00
C LYS A 297 0.91 -24.67 1.51
N ILE A 298 0.30 -23.56 1.08
CA ILE A 298 -0.08 -23.27 -0.31
C ILE A 298 1.11 -22.60 -1.00
N LEU A 299 1.67 -21.54 -0.40
CA LEU A 299 2.81 -20.80 -0.93
C LEU A 299 4.03 -21.70 -1.22
N VAL A 300 4.42 -22.59 -0.29
CA VAL A 300 5.58 -23.49 -0.50
C VAL A 300 5.39 -24.56 -1.59
N LYS A 301 4.17 -24.72 -2.12
CA LYS A 301 3.87 -25.62 -3.24
C LYS A 301 3.82 -24.90 -4.59
N ARG A 302 3.87 -23.56 -4.60
CA ARG A 302 3.59 -22.73 -5.77
C ARG A 302 4.88 -22.04 -6.23
N PRO A 303 5.59 -22.58 -7.25
CA PRO A 303 6.99 -22.21 -7.55
C PRO A 303 7.16 -20.81 -8.16
N SER A 304 6.05 -20.17 -8.54
CA SER A 304 6.00 -18.75 -8.90
C SER A 304 6.23 -17.80 -7.72
N VAL A 305 5.84 -18.20 -6.50
CA VAL A 305 6.02 -17.38 -5.29
C VAL A 305 7.51 -17.26 -4.97
N LYS A 306 8.05 -16.04 -5.03
CA LYS A 306 9.48 -15.77 -4.81
C LYS A 306 9.79 -15.23 -3.42
N ALA A 307 8.95 -14.33 -2.90
CA ALA A 307 9.13 -13.77 -1.57
C ALA A 307 7.82 -13.38 -0.90
N VAL A 308 7.83 -13.41 0.43
CA VAL A 308 6.83 -12.83 1.31
C VAL A 308 7.51 -11.70 2.10
N PHE A 309 6.86 -10.53 2.17
CA PHE A 309 7.35 -9.35 2.89
C PHE A 309 6.40 -8.98 4.04
N VAL A 310 6.99 -8.61 5.18
CA VAL A 310 6.29 -8.30 6.45
C VAL A 310 6.92 -7.12 7.20
N GLY A 311 6.13 -6.48 8.07
CA GLY A 311 6.53 -5.41 9.01
C GLY A 311 6.54 -5.94 10.45
N HIS A 312 5.86 -5.23 11.36
CA HIS A 312 5.48 -5.58 12.73
C HIS A 312 6.63 -5.72 13.76
N ASN A 313 7.81 -6.18 13.34
CA ASN A 313 9.00 -6.26 14.20
C ASN A 313 10.03 -5.19 13.83
N HIS A 314 10.03 -4.10 14.59
CA HIS A 314 10.68 -2.84 14.22
C HIS A 314 12.22 -2.91 14.14
N GLY A 315 12.82 -3.86 14.84
CA GLY A 315 14.25 -4.15 14.83
C GLY A 315 14.69 -5.17 13.78
N LEU A 316 13.77 -5.75 13.01
CA LEU A 316 14.07 -6.79 12.01
C LEU A 316 14.02 -6.24 10.59
N ASP A 317 15.00 -6.64 9.78
CA ASP A 317 15.03 -6.35 8.33
C ASP A 317 15.49 -7.54 7.48
N TRP A 318 15.63 -8.71 8.10
CA TRP A 318 16.27 -9.86 7.48
C TRP A 318 15.43 -10.57 6.41
N CYS A 319 16.13 -11.18 5.45
CA CYS A 319 15.61 -12.16 4.50
C CYS A 319 16.26 -13.53 4.75
N CYS A 320 15.45 -14.58 4.80
CA CYS A 320 15.90 -15.98 4.87
C CYS A 320 15.05 -16.86 3.93
N PRO A 321 15.61 -17.91 3.31
CA PRO A 321 14.84 -18.81 2.48
C PRO A 321 13.99 -19.78 3.31
N TYR A 322 12.87 -20.21 2.72
CA TYR A 322 11.94 -21.18 3.27
C TYR A 322 11.47 -22.12 2.14
N GLY A 323 12.29 -23.12 1.84
CA GLY A 323 12.11 -23.96 0.65
C GLY A 323 12.59 -23.22 -0.60
N GLN A 324 11.69 -22.94 -1.54
CA GLN A 324 11.98 -22.25 -2.81
C GLN A 324 11.64 -20.74 -2.80
N LEU A 325 11.05 -20.23 -1.72
CA LEU A 325 10.69 -18.82 -1.54
C LEU A 325 11.49 -18.18 -0.40
N TRP A 326 11.49 -16.86 -0.33
CA TRP A 326 12.09 -16.06 0.74
C TRP A 326 11.04 -15.50 1.71
N LEU A 327 11.43 -15.39 2.98
CA LEU A 327 10.70 -14.72 4.05
C LEU A 327 11.51 -13.51 4.48
N CYS A 328 10.96 -12.30 4.32
CA CYS A 328 11.68 -11.03 4.43
C CYS A 328 10.95 -9.99 5.31
N PHE A 329 11.68 -9.33 6.21
CA PHE A 329 11.20 -8.12 6.90
C PHE A 329 11.55 -6.85 6.11
N ALA A 330 10.69 -5.83 6.19
CA ALA A 330 10.77 -4.63 5.37
C ALA A 330 11.58 -3.45 5.95
N ARG A 331 12.09 -3.54 7.19
CA ARG A 331 12.62 -2.44 8.02
C ARG A 331 11.54 -1.40 8.38
N HIS A 332 11.45 -1.12 9.67
CA HIS A 332 10.75 0.01 10.27
C HIS A 332 11.13 1.36 9.64
N THR A 333 10.14 2.04 9.05
CA THR A 333 10.33 3.34 8.40
C THR A 333 9.93 4.51 9.30
N GLY A 334 8.89 4.35 10.12
CA GLY A 334 8.36 5.43 10.95
C GLY A 334 9.23 5.78 12.14
N TYR A 335 9.16 7.02 12.61
CA TYR A 335 9.78 7.43 13.87
C TYR A 335 8.88 7.22 15.11
N GLY A 336 7.58 6.98 14.91
CA GLY A 336 6.70 6.42 15.93
C GLY A 336 6.99 4.93 16.16
N GLY A 337 6.19 4.29 17.01
CA GLY A 337 6.36 2.91 17.42
C GLY A 337 7.54 2.69 18.36
N TYR A 338 7.72 1.46 18.83
CA TYR A 338 8.79 1.12 19.76
C TYR A 338 10.17 1.03 19.10
N GLY A 339 11.21 1.37 19.86
CA GLY A 339 12.61 1.08 19.52
C GLY A 339 13.38 2.23 18.86
N ASN A 340 14.71 2.19 19.03
CA ASN A 340 15.65 3.26 18.67
C ASN A 340 16.65 2.87 17.57
N TRP A 341 16.29 1.88 16.74
CA TRP A 341 17.09 1.50 15.57
C TRP A 341 17.06 2.60 14.50
N ALA A 342 18.11 2.72 13.69
CA ALA A 342 18.10 3.61 12.54
C ALA A 342 17.02 3.18 11.54
N ARG A 343 16.33 4.15 10.95
CA ARG A 343 15.15 3.96 10.11
C ARG A 343 15.54 3.77 8.64
N GLY A 344 14.62 3.22 7.85
CA GLY A 344 14.84 2.96 6.44
C GLY A 344 13.67 2.25 5.77
N SER A 345 13.92 1.67 4.61
CA SER A 345 12.92 0.97 3.79
C SER A 345 13.57 -0.18 3.02
N ARG A 346 12.86 -1.31 2.89
CA ARG A 346 13.22 -2.36 1.94
C ARG A 346 12.83 -1.94 0.54
N ILE A 347 13.80 -1.99 -0.36
CA ILE A 347 13.62 -1.76 -1.79
C ILE A 347 13.54 -3.10 -2.50
N LEU A 348 12.66 -3.22 -3.48
CA LEU A 348 12.60 -4.31 -4.44
C LEU A 348 12.97 -3.73 -5.81
N GLU A 349 13.76 -4.47 -6.59
CA GLU A 349 14.02 -4.13 -7.98
C GLU A 349 13.76 -5.35 -8.87
N ILE A 350 12.96 -5.13 -9.92
CA ILE A 350 12.53 -6.17 -10.86
C ILE A 350 13.05 -5.80 -12.24
N ASN A 351 14.04 -6.57 -12.70
CA ASN A 351 14.61 -6.45 -14.03
C ASN A 351 13.87 -7.41 -14.98
N GLU A 352 13.50 -6.96 -16.20
CA GLU A 352 12.88 -7.86 -17.18
C GLU A 352 13.92 -8.71 -17.93
N ARG A 353 15.09 -8.14 -18.28
CA ARG A 353 16.08 -8.78 -19.17
C ARG A 353 17.53 -8.49 -18.78
N PRO A 354 18.31 -9.49 -18.31
CA PRO A 354 17.83 -10.80 -17.86
C PRO A 354 16.80 -10.64 -16.74
N PHE A 355 15.88 -11.59 -16.60
CA PHE A 355 14.90 -11.51 -15.51
C PHE A 355 15.60 -11.71 -14.16
N SER A 356 15.38 -10.77 -13.23
CA SER A 356 15.79 -10.95 -11.84
C SER A 356 14.91 -10.14 -10.90
N ILE A 357 14.80 -10.61 -9.66
CA ILE A 357 14.26 -9.86 -8.53
C ILE A 357 15.38 -9.72 -7.49
N SER A 358 15.82 -8.50 -7.21
CA SER A 358 16.76 -8.19 -6.12
C SER A 358 16.08 -7.35 -5.05
N SER A 359 16.65 -7.32 -3.85
CA SER A 359 16.14 -6.50 -2.75
C SER A 359 17.22 -6.16 -1.73
N TRP A 360 17.19 -4.95 -1.20
CA TRP A 360 18.10 -4.42 -0.17
C TRP A 360 17.34 -3.53 0.82
N ILE A 361 17.99 -3.09 1.89
CA ILE A 361 17.52 -2.00 2.75
C ILE A 361 18.24 -0.72 2.36
N ARG A 362 17.49 0.35 2.08
CA ARG A 362 17.98 1.73 2.04
C ARG A 362 17.74 2.36 3.41
N MET A 363 18.80 2.89 4.01
CA MET A 363 18.74 3.56 5.31
C MET A 363 18.54 5.07 5.17
N GLU A 364 18.06 5.72 6.22
CA GLU A 364 17.83 7.17 6.28
C GLU A 364 19.10 8.02 6.05
N ASP A 365 20.27 7.48 6.41
CA ASP A 365 21.61 8.06 6.18
C ASP A 365 22.13 7.84 4.74
N GLY A 366 21.32 7.22 3.87
CA GLY A 366 21.66 6.87 2.51
C GLY A 366 22.45 5.56 2.36
N SER A 367 22.83 4.88 3.44
CA SER A 367 23.55 3.61 3.36
C SER A 367 22.69 2.44 2.87
N VAL A 368 23.33 1.36 2.42
CA VAL A 368 22.68 0.16 1.88
C VAL A 368 23.21 -1.09 2.58
N HIS A 369 22.32 -2.01 2.94
CA HIS A 369 22.69 -3.33 3.47
C HIS A 369 21.59 -4.38 3.20
N SER A 370 21.79 -5.62 3.69
CA SER A 370 20.83 -6.74 3.57
C SER A 370 20.38 -7.05 2.13
N GLU A 371 21.31 -6.91 1.17
CA GLU A 371 21.11 -7.22 -0.25
C GLU A 371 20.95 -8.73 -0.50
N VAL A 372 19.97 -9.10 -1.34
CA VAL A 372 19.63 -10.47 -1.70
C VAL A 372 19.05 -10.55 -3.11
N ILE A 373 19.29 -11.67 -3.80
CA ILE A 373 18.61 -12.04 -5.04
C ILE A 373 17.53 -13.09 -4.70
N LEU A 374 16.30 -12.82 -5.11
CA LEU A 374 15.09 -13.55 -4.70
C LEU A 374 14.55 -14.51 -5.77
N SER A 375 15.11 -14.48 -6.99
CA SER A 375 14.65 -15.17 -8.20
C SER A 375 15.65 -16.19 -8.74
#